data_AF-A0A1E5W6Z2-F1
#
_entry.id   AF-A0A1E5W6Z2-F1
#
_cell.length_a   1.000
_cell.length_b   1.000
_cell.length_c   1.000
_cell.angle_alpha   90.00
_cell.angle_beta   90.00
_cell.angle_gamma   90.00
#
_symmetry.space_group_name_H-M   'P 1'
#
loop_
_entity.id
_entity.type
_entity.pdbx_description
1 polymer ?
#
loop_
_entity_poly.entity_id
_entity_poly.type
_entity_poly.pdbx_seq_one_letter_code
_entity_poly.pdbx_strand_id
1 'polypeptide(L)'
;MALSRADHKSLEGQNFLLDGVISFMFAQMSWAFAQQDDDIVLVPPDLSLLLGYLQDLDEVAHHAAPLRLGSRRFDQVDGGTRWSLLVLHIAADSSSRFVHHDSLRWVNIPHSRRLADTLRQLLCGNPQLMECPIPSQELGSNDCGLYVLAVSQVICTSWRGRGHIGSSLF
;
A
#
# COMPACT_ATOMS: atom_id res chain seq x y z
N MET A 1 -0.31 11.67 -13.57
CA MET A 1 -1.51 10.83 -13.76
C MET A 1 -2.73 11.74 -13.84
N ALA A 2 -3.81 11.33 -14.50
CA ALA A 2 -5.07 12.09 -14.58
C ALA A 2 -6.25 11.16 -14.25
N LEU A 3 -7.26 11.70 -13.56
CA LEU A 3 -8.45 10.95 -13.17
C LEU A 3 -9.43 10.82 -14.34
N SER A 4 -10.10 9.67 -14.44
CA SER A 4 -11.20 9.48 -15.38
C SER A 4 -12.50 10.09 -14.84
N ARG A 5 -13.55 10.13 -15.69
CA ARG A 5 -14.89 10.53 -15.24
C ARG A 5 -15.51 9.53 -14.26
N ALA A 6 -15.05 8.28 -14.22
CA ALA A 6 -15.47 7.29 -13.23
C ALA A 6 -14.80 7.55 -11.88
N ASP A 7 -13.50 7.82 -11.87
CA ASP A 7 -12.73 8.17 -10.67
C ASP A 7 -13.31 9.41 -9.99
N HIS A 8 -13.61 10.47 -10.75
CA HIS A 8 -14.25 11.67 -10.22
C HIS A 8 -15.61 11.38 -9.55
N LYS A 9 -16.44 10.51 -10.14
CA LYS A 9 -17.70 10.08 -9.52
C LYS A 9 -17.51 9.21 -8.27
N SER A 10 -16.41 8.47 -8.19
CA SER A 10 -16.11 7.64 -7.01
C SER A 10 -15.83 8.45 -5.74
N LEU A 11 -15.55 9.76 -5.88
CA LEU A 11 -15.43 10.73 -4.79
C LEU A 11 -16.78 11.32 -4.33
N GLU A 12 -17.89 11.02 -5.02
CA GLU A 12 -19.21 11.58 -4.73
C GLU A 12 -20.03 10.66 -3.81
N GLY A 13 -20.67 11.23 -2.77
CA GLY A 13 -21.61 10.50 -1.91
C GLY A 13 -20.96 9.40 -1.07
N GLN A 14 -21.54 8.19 -1.10
CA GLN A 14 -21.05 7.00 -0.40
C GLN A 14 -20.51 5.95 -1.38
N ASN A 15 -19.85 6.39 -2.46
CA ASN A 15 -19.24 5.47 -3.43
C ASN A 15 -17.94 4.85 -2.88
N PHE A 16 -17.58 3.65 -3.35
CA PHE A 16 -16.24 3.12 -3.16
C PHE A 16 -15.25 3.89 -4.04
N LEU A 17 -14.10 4.29 -3.49
CA LEU A 17 -13.00 4.84 -4.29
C LEU A 17 -12.47 3.79 -5.28
N LEU A 18 -12.18 4.23 -6.51
CA LEU A 18 -11.56 3.41 -7.53
C LEU A 18 -10.01 3.48 -7.47
N ASP A 19 -9.36 2.48 -8.05
CA ASP A 19 -7.91 2.33 -8.18
C ASP A 19 -7.22 3.59 -8.72
N GLY A 20 -7.85 4.29 -9.67
CA GLY A 20 -7.32 5.52 -10.27
C GLY A 20 -7.27 6.70 -9.29
N VAL A 21 -8.23 6.81 -8.37
CA VAL A 21 -8.18 7.78 -7.26
C VAL A 21 -7.02 7.47 -6.33
N ILE A 22 -6.88 6.20 -5.90
CA ILE A 22 -5.83 5.81 -4.96
C ILE A 22 -4.45 5.98 -5.59
N SER A 23 -4.27 5.54 -6.84
CA SER A 23 -3.04 5.72 -7.62
C SER A 23 -2.68 7.19 -7.82
N PHE A 24 -3.66 8.04 -8.13
CA PHE A 24 -3.44 9.48 -8.27
C PHE A 24 -3.01 10.11 -6.95
N MET A 25 -3.70 9.79 -5.84
CA MET A 25 -3.38 10.33 -4.52
C MET A 25 -2.02 9.85 -4.00
N PHE A 26 -1.67 8.57 -4.23
CA PHE A 26 -0.32 8.08 -3.94
C PHE A 26 0.73 8.79 -4.80
N ALA A 27 0.47 9.06 -6.09
CA ALA A 27 1.39 9.84 -6.93
C ALA A 27 1.54 11.30 -6.46
N GLN A 28 0.47 11.93 -5.96
CA GLN A 28 0.52 13.27 -5.36
C GLN A 28 1.31 13.27 -4.05
N MET A 29 1.09 12.29 -3.17
CA MET A 29 1.87 12.11 -1.94
C MET A 29 3.34 11.90 -2.26
N SER A 30 3.69 10.94 -3.11
CA SER A 30 5.06 10.69 -3.54
C SER A 30 5.73 11.95 -4.08
N TRP A 31 5.05 12.74 -4.93
CA TRP A 31 5.61 14.02 -5.41
C TRP A 31 5.82 15.05 -4.28
N ALA A 32 4.91 15.13 -3.31
CA ALA A 32 5.00 16.05 -2.17
C ALA A 32 6.10 15.66 -1.15
N PHE A 33 6.50 14.39 -1.08
CA PHE A 33 7.54 13.89 -0.16
C PHE A 33 8.91 13.65 -0.84
N ALA A 34 8.96 13.38 -2.15
CA ALA A 34 10.20 13.03 -2.90
C ALA A 34 11.24 14.17 -3.04
N GLN A 35 11.01 15.35 -2.46
CA GLN A 35 12.03 16.41 -2.37
C GLN A 35 12.90 16.32 -1.10
N GLN A 36 12.68 15.33 -0.22
CA GLN A 36 13.47 15.18 1.01
C GLN A 36 13.97 13.75 1.26
N ASP A 37 13.15 12.72 1.05
CA ASP A 37 13.48 11.33 1.43
C ASP A 37 13.21 10.35 0.26
N ASP A 38 14.18 9.47 -0.02
CA ASP A 38 14.07 8.34 -0.96
C ASP A 38 13.51 7.06 -0.29
N ASP A 39 13.27 7.11 1.03
CA ASP A 39 13.05 5.93 1.90
C ASP A 39 11.61 5.37 1.85
N ILE A 40 10.66 6.12 1.28
CA ILE A 40 9.25 5.69 1.16
C ILE A 40 8.88 5.57 -0.32
N VAL A 41 8.32 4.42 -0.68
CA VAL A 41 7.67 4.22 -1.98
C VAL A 41 6.22 3.82 -1.78
N LEU A 42 5.30 4.61 -2.33
CA LEU A 42 3.87 4.29 -2.35
C LEU A 42 3.54 3.47 -3.60
N VAL A 43 3.18 2.21 -3.40
CA VAL A 43 2.86 1.25 -4.48
C VAL A 43 1.40 1.43 -4.91
N PRO A 44 1.09 1.63 -6.20
CA PRO A 44 -0.29 1.74 -6.66
C PRO A 44 -1.03 0.38 -6.57
N PRO A 45 -2.38 0.37 -6.55
CA PRO A 45 -3.18 -0.86 -6.41
C PRO A 45 -2.94 -1.92 -7.49
N ASP A 46 -2.76 -1.52 -8.74
CA ASP A 46 -2.52 -2.40 -9.89
C ASP A 46 -1.24 -3.23 -9.71
N LEU A 47 -0.13 -2.57 -9.38
CA LEU A 47 1.15 -3.24 -9.11
C LEU A 47 1.09 -4.07 -7.82
N SER A 48 0.39 -3.59 -6.78
CA SER A 48 0.20 -4.33 -5.53
C SER A 48 -0.60 -5.62 -5.75
N LEU A 49 -1.61 -5.58 -6.60
CA LEU A 49 -2.44 -6.72 -6.97
C LEU A 49 -1.67 -7.73 -7.81
N LEU A 50 -0.93 -7.25 -8.83
CA LEU A 50 -0.06 -8.08 -9.67
C LEU A 50 0.97 -8.85 -8.83
N LEU A 51 1.73 -8.14 -7.98
CA LEU A 51 2.71 -8.76 -7.07
C LEU A 51 2.07 -9.80 -6.13
N GLY A 52 0.78 -9.64 -5.78
CA GLY A 52 0.03 -10.62 -5.01
C GLY A 52 -0.38 -11.88 -5.78
N TYR A 53 -0.21 -11.96 -7.10
CA TYR A 53 -0.58 -13.11 -7.94
C TYR A 53 0.59 -13.81 -8.63
N LEU A 54 1.77 -13.18 -8.71
CA LEU A 54 2.97 -13.79 -9.28
C LEU A 54 3.46 -14.98 -8.43
N GLN A 55 3.97 -16.01 -9.11
CA GLN A 55 4.50 -17.25 -8.50
C GLN A 55 5.95 -17.53 -8.87
N ASP A 56 6.43 -16.98 -9.99
CA ASP A 56 7.80 -17.11 -10.47
C ASP A 56 8.69 -16.01 -9.86
N LEU A 57 9.87 -16.39 -9.36
CA LEU A 57 10.74 -15.47 -8.62
C LEU A 57 11.40 -14.41 -9.51
N ASP A 58 11.68 -14.72 -10.77
CA ASP A 58 12.29 -13.77 -11.71
C ASP A 58 11.23 -12.79 -12.23
N GLU A 59 9.98 -13.21 -12.44
CA GLU A 59 8.86 -12.29 -12.71
C GLU A 59 8.54 -11.42 -11.47
N VAL A 60 8.54 -12.00 -10.26
CA VAL A 60 8.44 -11.22 -9.01
C VAL A 60 9.55 -10.19 -8.94
N ALA A 61 10.81 -10.55 -9.22
CA ALA A 61 11.95 -9.65 -9.25
C ALA A 61 11.93 -8.66 -10.45
N HIS A 62 11.27 -8.96 -11.56
CA HIS A 62 11.17 -8.07 -12.73
C HIS A 62 10.10 -6.98 -12.51
N HIS A 63 8.91 -7.40 -12.12
CA HIS A 63 7.88 -6.52 -11.57
C HIS A 63 8.33 -5.88 -10.25
N ALA A 64 9.49 -6.28 -9.73
CA ALA A 64 10.23 -5.67 -8.64
C ALA A 64 11.67 -5.18 -9.00
N ALA A 65 11.89 -4.43 -10.11
CA ALA A 65 13.19 -3.78 -10.47
C ALA A 65 13.47 -2.26 -10.12
N PRO A 66 12.58 -1.23 -10.27
CA PRO A 66 12.78 0.12 -9.65
C PRO A 66 11.64 0.90 -8.84
N LEU A 67 10.85 0.32 -7.90
CA LEU A 67 10.49 0.90 -6.56
C LEU A 67 11.78 1.17 -5.71
N ARG A 68 12.90 1.43 -6.39
CA ARG A 68 14.11 0.58 -6.32
C ARG A 68 13.88 -0.94 -6.50
N LEU A 69 12.63 -1.42 -6.44
CA LEU A 69 12.13 -2.73 -6.86
C LEU A 69 10.69 -2.72 -7.51
N GLY A 70 10.50 -2.35 -8.80
CA GLY A 70 9.31 -2.49 -9.72
C GLY A 70 9.11 -1.45 -10.88
N SER A 71 9.05 -1.84 -12.20
CA SER A 71 8.65 -0.92 -13.33
C SER A 71 8.13 -1.57 -14.65
N ARG A 72 6.80 -1.58 -14.82
CA ARG A 72 6.05 -1.35 -16.07
C ARG A 72 4.58 -1.03 -15.71
N ARG A 73 3.73 -0.68 -16.69
CA ARG A 73 2.27 -0.51 -16.47
C ARG A 73 1.55 -1.83 -16.72
N PHE A 74 0.44 -2.05 -16.01
CA PHE A 74 -0.42 -3.22 -16.19
C PHE A 74 -1.88 -2.82 -16.28
N ASP A 75 -2.66 -3.59 -17.05
CA ASP A 75 -4.10 -3.38 -17.18
C ASP A 75 -4.87 -4.14 -16.09
N GLN A 76 -5.98 -3.55 -15.66
CA GLN A 76 -6.76 -3.92 -14.48
C GLN A 76 -7.44 -5.30 -14.64
N VAL A 77 -7.18 -6.24 -13.72
CA VAL A 77 -7.87 -7.54 -13.63
C VAL A 77 -8.23 -7.86 -12.19
N ASP A 78 -9.51 -8.19 -11.99
CA ASP A 78 -10.18 -8.63 -10.75
C ASP A 78 -10.28 -7.58 -9.62
N GLY A 79 -11.44 -6.93 -9.54
CA GLY A 79 -11.70 -5.83 -8.60
C GLY A 79 -12.00 -6.31 -7.18
N GLY A 80 -11.08 -6.03 -6.24
CA GLY A 80 -11.30 -6.27 -4.81
C GLY A 80 -12.47 -5.45 -4.27
N THR A 81 -13.31 -6.05 -3.41
CA THR A 81 -14.51 -5.38 -2.87
C THR A 81 -14.23 -4.43 -1.71
N ARG A 82 -13.01 -4.44 -1.13
CA ARG A 82 -12.62 -3.60 0.00
C ARG A 82 -11.13 -3.24 -0.05
N TRP A 83 -10.79 -2.02 0.40
CA TRP A 83 -9.42 -1.54 0.51
C TRP A 83 -8.84 -1.76 1.91
N SER A 84 -7.56 -2.16 1.97
CA SER A 84 -6.71 -2.11 3.17
C SER A 84 -5.28 -1.76 2.76
N LEU A 85 -4.44 -1.35 3.71
CA LEU A 85 -3.04 -0.99 3.46
C LEU A 85 -2.11 -2.07 4.00
N LEU A 86 -1.16 -2.53 3.17
CA LEU A 86 -0.01 -3.33 3.61
C LEU A 86 1.25 -2.48 3.49
N VAL A 87 2.03 -2.42 4.56
CA VAL A 87 3.28 -1.67 4.64
C VAL A 87 4.42 -2.66 4.90
N LEU A 88 5.41 -2.69 4.02
CA LEU A 88 6.69 -3.33 4.28
C LEU A 88 7.64 -2.31 4.91
N HIS A 89 7.95 -2.47 6.19
CA HIS A 89 8.94 -1.65 6.89
C HIS A 89 10.26 -2.41 6.95
N ILE A 90 11.32 -1.81 6.42
CA ILE A 90 12.71 -2.29 6.51
C ILE A 90 13.49 -1.27 7.35
N ALA A 91 14.07 -1.73 8.46
CA ALA A 91 14.85 -0.89 9.36
C ALA A 91 16.33 -0.82 8.96
N ALA A 92 17.07 0.13 9.53
CA ALA A 92 18.48 0.36 9.24
C ALA A 92 19.42 -0.80 9.69
N ASP A 93 18.94 -1.73 10.50
CA ASP A 93 19.62 -2.99 10.86
C ASP A 93 19.28 -4.15 9.91
N SER A 94 18.61 -3.86 8.79
CA SER A 94 18.06 -4.82 7.83
C SER A 94 16.97 -5.75 8.39
N SER A 95 16.48 -5.53 9.62
CA SER A 95 15.27 -6.20 10.10
C SER A 95 14.05 -5.70 9.33
N SER A 96 13.12 -6.60 9.00
CA SER A 96 11.93 -6.26 8.22
C SER A 96 10.66 -6.82 8.85
N ARG A 97 9.52 -6.16 8.59
CA ARG A 97 8.18 -6.64 8.97
C ARG A 97 7.11 -6.08 8.04
N PHE A 98 6.03 -6.84 7.88
CA PHE A 98 4.81 -6.40 7.22
C PHE A 98 3.79 -5.94 8.25
N VAL A 99 3.22 -4.77 8.03
CA VAL A 99 2.20 -4.16 8.89
C VAL A 99 0.93 -3.95 8.06
N HIS A 100 -0.17 -4.56 8.49
CA HIS A 100 -1.47 -4.48 7.83
C HIS A 100 -2.40 -3.53 8.60
N HIS A 101 -3.08 -2.65 7.87
CA HIS A 101 -4.03 -1.68 8.41
C HIS A 101 -5.38 -1.87 7.70
N ASP A 102 -6.37 -2.40 8.42
CA ASP A 102 -7.73 -2.68 7.94
C ASP A 102 -8.76 -1.92 8.78
N SER A 103 -9.58 -1.12 8.11
CA SER A 103 -10.59 -0.26 8.76
C SER A 103 -11.81 -1.04 9.25
N LEU A 104 -12.02 -2.27 8.77
CA LEU A 104 -13.01 -3.22 9.30
C LEU A 104 -12.39 -4.33 10.15
N ARG A 105 -11.04 -4.35 10.23
CA ARG A 105 -10.18 -5.29 10.98
C ARG A 105 -10.25 -6.71 10.44
N TRP A 106 -9.08 -7.30 10.19
CA TRP A 106 -8.92 -8.72 9.86
C TRP A 106 -9.66 -9.24 8.60
N VAL A 107 -10.39 -8.42 7.86
CA VAL A 107 -11.16 -8.84 6.68
C VAL A 107 -10.21 -9.14 5.51
N ASN A 108 -9.26 -8.25 5.28
CA ASN A 108 -8.35 -8.32 4.13
C ASN A 108 -7.05 -9.13 4.38
N ILE A 109 -6.84 -9.75 5.57
CA ILE A 109 -5.64 -10.58 5.85
C ILE A 109 -5.34 -11.58 4.71
N PRO A 110 -6.31 -12.31 4.11
CA PRO A 110 -5.99 -13.30 3.07
C PRO A 110 -5.29 -12.68 1.85
N HIS A 111 -5.62 -11.44 1.49
CA HIS A 111 -4.99 -10.71 0.39
C HIS A 111 -3.62 -10.18 0.79
N SER A 112 -3.53 -9.50 1.95
CA SER A 112 -2.28 -8.93 2.44
C SER A 112 -1.25 -10.00 2.85
N ARG A 113 -1.71 -11.17 3.28
CA ARG A 113 -0.86 -12.35 3.51
C ARG A 113 -0.28 -12.87 2.20
N ARG A 114 -1.10 -12.98 1.14
CA ARG A 114 -0.63 -13.44 -0.17
C ARG A 114 0.46 -12.51 -0.73
N LEU A 115 0.23 -11.19 -0.70
CA LEU A 115 1.23 -10.20 -1.12
C LEU A 115 2.50 -10.25 -0.24
N ALA A 116 2.36 -10.41 1.08
CA ALA A 116 3.50 -10.60 1.98
C ALA A 116 4.26 -11.91 1.69
N ASP A 117 3.57 -13.01 1.38
CA ASP A 117 4.18 -14.31 1.04
C ASP A 117 4.92 -14.27 -0.30
N THR A 118 4.44 -13.51 -1.30
CA THR A 118 5.22 -13.27 -2.51
C THR A 118 6.45 -12.40 -2.23
N LEU A 119 6.28 -11.27 -1.54
CA LEU A 119 7.39 -10.36 -1.23
C LEU A 119 8.44 -10.96 -0.29
N ARG A 120 8.08 -11.90 0.59
CA ARG A 120 9.02 -12.68 1.43
C ARG A 120 10.15 -13.32 0.63
N GLN A 121 9.89 -13.71 -0.62
CA GLN A 121 10.88 -14.39 -1.47
C GLN A 121 12.05 -13.48 -1.88
N LEU A 122 11.87 -12.15 -1.81
CA LEU A 122 12.92 -11.15 -2.09
C LEU A 122 13.63 -10.64 -0.83
N LEU A 123 13.24 -11.09 0.37
CA LEU A 123 13.66 -10.47 1.65
C LEU A 123 14.54 -11.40 2.48
N CYS A 124 15.52 -10.82 3.18
CA CYS A 124 16.35 -11.56 4.11
C CYS A 124 15.57 -11.95 5.38
N GLY A 125 15.61 -13.23 5.74
CA GLY A 125 14.94 -13.77 6.93
C GLY A 125 13.50 -14.19 6.67
N ASN A 126 12.62 -14.04 7.67
CA ASN A 126 11.19 -14.29 7.54
C ASN A 126 10.40 -13.18 8.26
N PRO A 127 10.26 -11.98 7.65
CA PRO A 127 9.49 -10.88 8.21
C PRO A 127 8.08 -11.31 8.60
N GLN A 128 7.67 -11.01 9.84
CA GLN A 128 6.32 -11.33 10.32
C GLN A 128 5.26 -10.42 9.67
N LEU A 129 4.02 -10.91 9.59
CA LEU A 129 2.85 -10.10 9.25
C LEU A 129 2.09 -9.76 10.53
N MET A 130 1.97 -8.47 10.82
CA MET A 130 1.34 -7.92 12.02
C MET A 130 0.14 -7.05 11.62
N GLU A 131 -0.93 -7.07 12.41
CA GLU A 131 -2.05 -6.13 12.28
C GLU A 131 -1.78 -4.90 13.15
N CYS A 132 -1.85 -3.70 12.58
CA CYS A 132 -1.78 -2.45 13.33
C CYS A 132 -3.19 -1.89 13.53
N PRO A 133 -3.68 -1.76 14.78
CA PRO A 133 -5.01 -1.23 15.05
C PRO A 133 -5.15 0.24 14.60
N ILE A 134 -5.94 0.47 13.57
CA ILE A 134 -6.39 1.80 13.14
C ILE A 134 -7.82 2.07 13.65
N PRO A 135 -8.30 3.33 13.62
CA PRO A 135 -9.72 3.61 13.85
C PRO A 135 -10.58 2.82 12.86
N SER A 136 -11.72 2.31 13.31
CA SER A 136 -12.59 1.49 12.47
C SER A 136 -13.66 2.32 11.79
N GLN A 137 -13.91 2.05 10.51
CA GLN A 137 -14.98 2.68 9.74
C GLN A 137 -16.35 2.22 10.22
N GLU A 138 -17.40 2.99 9.89
CA GLU A 138 -18.78 2.60 10.22
C GLU A 138 -19.20 1.32 9.46
N LEU A 139 -20.00 0.47 10.11
CA LEU A 139 -20.45 -0.78 9.52
C LEU A 139 -21.40 -0.50 8.34
N GLY A 140 -21.01 -0.93 7.15
CA GLY A 140 -21.75 -0.68 5.91
C GLY A 140 -21.33 0.58 5.15
N SER A 141 -20.39 1.38 5.68
CA SER A 141 -19.75 2.46 4.91
C SER A 141 -18.77 1.92 3.87
N ASN A 142 -18.48 2.73 2.85
CA ASN A 142 -17.58 2.38 1.75
C ASN A 142 -16.20 3.07 1.88
N ASP A 143 -15.95 3.68 3.04
CA ASP A 143 -14.83 4.59 3.32
C ASP A 143 -13.44 3.93 3.35
N CYS A 144 -13.35 2.60 3.24
CA CYS A 144 -12.10 1.85 3.30
C CYS A 144 -10.95 2.44 2.46
N GLY A 145 -11.24 2.99 1.27
CA GLY A 145 -10.26 3.68 0.44
C GLY A 145 -9.77 5.01 1.03
N LEU A 146 -10.66 5.79 1.67
CA LEU A 146 -10.30 7.01 2.41
C LEU A 146 -9.43 6.66 3.63
N TYR A 147 -9.70 5.55 4.32
CA TYR A 147 -8.86 5.06 5.42
C TYR A 147 -7.45 4.68 4.94
N VAL A 148 -7.32 4.00 3.79
CA VAL A 148 -6.00 3.73 3.18
C VAL A 148 -5.25 5.03 2.89
N LEU A 149 -5.90 6.02 2.27
CA LEU A 149 -5.28 7.31 1.97
C LEU A 149 -4.86 8.09 3.23
N ALA A 150 -5.72 8.12 4.25
CA ALA A 150 -5.45 8.80 5.51
C ALA A 150 -4.28 8.16 6.28
N VAL A 151 -4.24 6.82 6.35
CA VAL A 151 -3.14 6.09 7.01
C VAL A 151 -1.83 6.29 6.25
N SER A 152 -1.81 6.18 4.92
CA SER A 152 -0.61 6.49 4.12
C SER A 152 -0.12 7.91 4.35
N GLN A 153 -1.01 8.91 4.38
CA GLN A 153 -0.64 10.30 4.64
C GLN A 153 -0.04 10.48 6.05
N VAL A 154 -0.59 9.82 7.07
CA VAL A 154 -0.05 9.84 8.45
C VAL A 154 1.34 9.20 8.50
N ILE A 155 1.57 8.09 7.80
CA ILE A 155 2.87 7.41 7.73
C ILE A 155 3.91 8.31 7.07
N CYS A 156 3.65 8.83 5.86
CA CYS A 156 4.60 9.69 5.16
C CYS A 156 4.90 10.99 5.94
N THR A 157 3.88 11.61 6.54
CA THR A 157 4.08 12.80 7.39
C THR A 157 4.88 12.49 8.65
N SER A 158 4.67 11.31 9.25
CA SER A 158 5.38 10.88 10.45
C SER A 158 6.84 10.52 10.18
N TRP A 159 7.17 9.99 9.00
CA TRP A 159 8.55 9.74 8.58
C TRP A 159 9.31 11.05 8.39
N ARG A 160 8.75 11.97 7.59
CA ARG A 160 9.29 13.32 7.37
C ARG A 160 9.52 14.10 8.69
N GLY A 161 8.67 13.89 9.69
CA GLY A 161 8.79 14.50 11.01
C GLY A 161 9.80 13.84 11.96
N ARG A 162 10.39 12.69 11.61
CA ARG A 162 11.24 11.87 12.48
C ARG A 162 12.50 11.41 11.74
N GLY A 163 13.52 12.28 11.66
CA GLY A 163 14.84 11.91 11.13
C GLY A 163 15.41 10.68 11.84
N HIS A 164 15.33 9.52 11.20
CA HIS A 164 15.78 8.19 11.64
C HIS A 164 15.62 7.84 13.14
N ILE A 165 14.45 8.11 13.74
CA ILE A 165 14.09 7.52 15.05
C ILE A 165 12.77 6.75 14.90
N GLY A 166 12.89 5.43 14.78
CA GLY A 166 11.76 4.50 14.61
C GLY A 166 10.82 4.49 15.81
N SER A 167 9.51 4.45 15.56
CA SER A 167 8.51 4.68 16.60
C SER A 167 7.09 4.27 16.21
N SER A 168 6.44 3.46 17.06
CA SER A 168 4.99 3.39 17.37
C SER A 168 3.93 3.36 16.24
N LEU A 169 4.32 3.34 14.97
CA LEU A 169 3.45 3.21 13.78
C LEU A 169 3.82 1.96 12.95
N PHE A 170 4.92 1.29 13.32
CA PHE A 170 5.46 0.06 12.73
C PHE A 170 5.82 -0.92 13.83
#